data_AF-A0A927RBF3-F1
#
_entry.id   AF-A0A927RBF3-F1
#
_cell.length_a   1.000
_cell.length_b   1.000
_cell.length_c   1.000
_cell.angle_alpha   90.00
_cell.angle_beta   90.00
_cell.angle_gamma   90.00
#
_symmetry.space_group_name_H-M   'P 1'
#
loop_
_entity.id
_entity.type
_entity.pdbx_description
1 polymer ?
#
loop_
_entity_poly.entity_id
_entity_poly.type
_entity_poly.pdbx_seq_one_letter_code
_entity_poly.pdbx_strand_id
1 'polypeptide(L)'
;MTRVYLEKGRTKIVACALDWPGWARIGTTEDRAVATLNAYADRYRLITATAGQSFDPGPIEIVDTVTGVNTTDWGAPGVPVAEDSRPYNAAAAQRTATVLQSAWRALDDLAQSAPPTLRKGPRGGGRDRDEIVAHVVDNERVYARKIGIRHRPFGANDRTALATLRAAILAVLGNPADGAPLTGGGWPPAYAARQFAWHVLDHVWEIQDKS
;
A
#
# COMPACT_ATOMS: atom_id res chain seq x y z
N MET A 1 1.26 -20.20 5.61
CA MET A 1 -0.15 -19.80 5.48
C MET A 1 -0.18 -18.28 5.58
N THR A 2 -0.89 -17.61 4.69
CA THR A 2 -1.04 -16.15 4.69
C THR A 2 -2.46 -15.81 5.09
N ARG A 3 -2.62 -15.03 6.15
CA ARG A 3 -3.92 -14.55 6.61
C ARG A 3 -4.37 -13.35 5.79
N VAL A 4 -5.56 -13.47 5.21
CA VAL A 4 -6.17 -12.47 4.34
C VAL A 4 -7.55 -12.13 4.87
N TYR A 5 -7.89 -10.85 4.86
CA TYR A 5 -9.29 -10.42 5.00
C TYR A 5 -9.84 -9.97 3.65
N LEU A 6 -11.16 -10.10 3.48
CA LEU A 6 -11.86 -9.60 2.30
C LEU A 6 -12.66 -8.34 2.65
N GLU A 7 -12.38 -7.24 1.95
CA GLU A 7 -13.19 -6.03 1.98
C GLU A 7 -14.18 -6.07 0.81
N LYS A 8 -15.46 -6.31 1.10
CA LYS A 8 -16.50 -6.56 0.07
C LYS A 8 -17.31 -5.30 -0.21
N GLY A 9 -16.97 -4.60 -1.29
CA GLY A 9 -17.79 -3.53 -1.86
C GLY A 9 -18.98 -4.09 -2.63
N ARG A 10 -19.73 -3.19 -3.28
CA ARG A 10 -20.88 -3.56 -4.14
C ARG A 10 -20.45 -4.12 -5.49
N THR A 11 -19.32 -3.66 -6.00
CA THR A 11 -18.84 -3.96 -7.36
C THR A 11 -17.44 -4.59 -7.38
N LYS A 12 -16.69 -4.42 -6.30
CA LYS A 12 -15.31 -4.89 -6.17
C LYS A 12 -15.07 -5.43 -4.78
N ILE A 13 -14.14 -6.37 -4.70
CA ILE A 13 -13.67 -7.00 -3.48
C ILE A 13 -12.16 -6.82 -3.43
N VAL A 14 -11.64 -6.41 -2.27
CA VAL A 14 -10.20 -6.33 -2.02
C VAL A 14 -9.78 -7.46 -1.09
N ALA A 15 -8.85 -8.28 -1.53
CA ALA A 15 -8.17 -9.28 -0.71
C ALA A 15 -6.89 -8.67 -0.16
N CYS A 16 -6.78 -8.55 1.16
CA CYS A 16 -5.68 -7.87 1.84
C CYS A 16 -4.93 -8.83 2.77
N ALA A 17 -3.62 -9.02 2.54
CA ALA A 17 -2.78 -9.78 3.46
C ALA A 17 -2.50 -8.96 4.73
N LEU A 18 -2.74 -9.56 5.89
CA LEU A 18 -2.57 -8.89 7.19
C LEU A 18 -1.09 -8.78 7.58
N ASP A 19 -0.32 -9.84 7.31
CA ASP A 19 1.07 -9.98 7.77
C ASP A 19 2.11 -9.40 6.79
N TRP A 20 1.66 -9.00 5.59
CA TRP A 20 2.50 -8.54 4.50
C TRP A 20 2.04 -7.16 4.03
N PRO A 21 2.63 -6.08 4.57
CA PRO A 21 2.17 -4.72 4.31
C PRO A 21 2.08 -4.40 2.82
N GLY A 22 0.90 -3.93 2.40
CA GLY A 22 0.63 -3.51 1.03
C GLY A 22 0.36 -4.62 0.03
N TRP A 23 0.51 -5.91 0.41
CA TRP A 23 0.13 -7.01 -0.46
C TRP A 23 -1.40 -7.19 -0.45
N ALA A 24 -2.06 -6.49 -1.36
CA ALA A 24 -3.50 -6.57 -1.55
C ALA A 24 -3.85 -6.51 -3.04
N ARG A 25 -4.94 -7.17 -3.43
CA ARG A 25 -5.46 -7.16 -4.81
C ARG A 25 -6.96 -7.16 -4.89
N ILE A 26 -7.44 -6.70 -6.04
CA ILE A 26 -8.84 -6.41 -6.28
C ILE A 26 -9.41 -7.41 -7.29
N GLY A 27 -10.64 -7.85 -7.07
CA GLY A 27 -11.41 -8.65 -8.01
C GLY A 27 -12.89 -8.26 -7.99
N THR A 28 -13.64 -8.70 -8.99
CA THR A 28 -15.11 -8.53 -9.02
C THR A 28 -15.84 -9.64 -8.26
N THR A 29 -15.13 -10.70 -7.89
CA THR A 29 -15.59 -11.80 -7.04
C THR A 29 -14.48 -12.17 -6.05
N GLU A 30 -14.82 -12.94 -5.01
CA GLU A 30 -13.88 -13.38 -3.99
C GLU A 30 -12.76 -14.22 -4.60
N ASP A 31 -13.12 -15.23 -5.40
CA ASP A 31 -12.16 -16.09 -6.12
C ASP A 31 -11.21 -15.27 -7.00
N ARG A 32 -11.74 -14.24 -7.68
CA ARG A 32 -10.92 -13.37 -8.54
C ARG A 32 -9.98 -12.49 -7.71
N ALA A 33 -10.44 -11.94 -6.59
CA ALA A 33 -9.60 -11.13 -5.71
C ALA A 33 -8.44 -11.97 -5.13
N VAL A 34 -8.73 -13.18 -4.64
CA VAL A 34 -7.75 -14.12 -4.08
C VAL A 34 -6.80 -14.64 -5.17
N ALA A 35 -7.32 -15.04 -6.34
CA ALA A 35 -6.48 -15.48 -7.45
C ALA A 35 -5.54 -14.37 -7.93
N THR A 36 -6.02 -13.13 -7.98
CA THR A 36 -5.19 -11.98 -8.36
C THR A 36 -4.14 -11.68 -7.29
N LEU A 37 -4.48 -11.79 -6.00
CA LEU A 37 -3.51 -11.65 -4.91
C LEU A 37 -2.36 -12.66 -5.05
N ASN A 38 -2.69 -13.93 -5.29
CA ASN A 38 -1.72 -15.00 -5.55
C ASN A 38 -0.87 -14.74 -6.80
N ALA A 39 -1.48 -14.31 -7.91
CA ALA A 39 -0.76 -14.01 -9.14
C ALA A 39 0.29 -12.90 -8.97
N TYR A 40 0.13 -12.05 -7.95
CA TYR A 40 1.05 -10.97 -7.62
C TYR A 40 2.09 -11.33 -6.55
N ALA A 41 2.09 -12.56 -6.04
CA ALA A 41 3.05 -13.03 -5.04
C ALA A 41 4.50 -12.86 -5.51
N ASP A 42 4.81 -13.20 -6.77
CA ASP A 42 6.17 -13.09 -7.30
C ASP A 42 6.64 -11.64 -7.41
N ARG A 43 5.75 -10.72 -7.80
CA ARG A 43 6.08 -9.29 -7.82
C ARG A 43 6.30 -8.74 -6.42
N TYR A 44 5.51 -9.18 -5.44
CA TYR A 44 5.71 -8.81 -4.05
C TYR A 44 6.99 -9.43 -3.46
N ARG A 45 7.40 -10.62 -3.94
CA ARG A 45 8.68 -11.25 -3.57
C ARG A 45 9.88 -10.38 -3.93
N LEU A 46 9.85 -9.68 -5.07
CA LEU A 46 10.92 -8.77 -5.47
C LEU A 46 11.05 -7.57 -4.51
N ILE A 47 9.92 -7.03 -4.06
CA ILE A 47 9.88 -5.93 -3.08
C ILE A 47 10.46 -6.39 -1.74
N THR A 48 10.01 -7.54 -1.24
CA THR A 48 10.48 -8.09 0.04
C THR A 48 11.94 -8.53 -0.01
N ALA A 49 12.42 -9.09 -1.13
CA ALA A 49 13.83 -9.40 -1.32
C ALA A 49 14.70 -8.13 -1.26
N THR A 50 14.26 -7.04 -1.89
CA THR A 50 14.92 -5.71 -1.77
C THR A 50 14.91 -5.19 -0.34
N ALA A 51 13.86 -5.51 0.41
CA ALA A 51 13.74 -5.20 1.85
C ALA A 51 14.59 -6.11 2.76
N GLY A 52 15.33 -7.09 2.20
CA GLY A 52 16.08 -8.08 2.97
C GLY A 52 15.19 -9.08 3.72
N GLN A 53 13.96 -9.30 3.24
CA GLN A 53 12.96 -10.18 3.85
C GLN A 53 12.70 -11.38 2.95
N SER A 54 12.73 -12.59 3.52
CA SER A 54 12.24 -13.79 2.83
C SER A 54 10.72 -13.76 2.77
N PHE A 55 10.15 -13.99 1.59
CA PHE A 55 8.69 -14.06 1.40
C PHE A 55 8.28 -15.42 0.84
N ASP A 56 7.74 -16.24 1.74
CA ASP A 56 7.10 -17.52 1.46
C ASP A 56 5.68 -17.52 2.05
N PRO A 57 4.66 -17.11 1.28
CA PRO A 57 3.32 -16.89 1.80
C PRO A 57 2.59 -18.18 2.18
N GLY A 58 2.98 -19.33 1.62
CA GLY A 58 2.19 -20.56 1.69
C GLY A 58 0.74 -20.37 1.20
N PRO A 59 -0.20 -21.25 1.59
CA PRO A 59 -1.60 -21.12 1.17
C PRO A 59 -2.28 -19.90 1.82
N ILE A 60 -3.23 -19.30 1.10
CA ILE A 60 -4.07 -18.21 1.62
C ILE A 60 -5.15 -18.76 2.54
N GLU A 61 -5.34 -18.10 3.68
CA GLU A 61 -6.44 -18.27 4.63
C GLU A 61 -7.31 -17.02 4.64
N ILE A 62 -8.61 -17.16 4.38
CA ILE A 62 -9.54 -16.05 4.61
C ILE A 62 -9.94 -16.08 6.09
N VAL A 63 -9.45 -15.12 6.86
CA VAL A 63 -9.67 -15.05 8.32
C VAL A 63 -10.76 -14.07 8.73
N ASP A 64 -11.13 -13.14 7.85
CA ASP A 64 -12.17 -12.15 8.11
C ASP A 64 -12.81 -11.64 6.81
N THR A 65 -14.01 -11.08 6.92
CA THR A 65 -14.72 -10.39 5.84
C THR A 65 -15.44 -9.17 6.40
N VAL A 66 -15.19 -8.01 5.81
CA VAL A 66 -15.83 -6.75 6.18
C VAL A 66 -16.59 -6.13 5.02
N THR A 67 -17.65 -5.39 5.33
CA THR A 67 -18.37 -4.59 4.34
C THR A 67 -17.50 -3.42 3.89
N GLY A 68 -17.28 -3.31 2.59
CA GLY A 68 -16.52 -2.23 1.97
C GLY A 68 -17.29 -0.90 1.94
N VAL A 69 -16.58 0.14 1.53
CA VAL A 69 -17.05 1.51 1.36
C VAL A 69 -16.96 1.92 -0.12
N ASN A 70 -17.36 3.16 -0.43
CA ASN A 70 -17.23 3.68 -1.81
C ASN A 70 -15.78 3.59 -2.34
N THR A 71 -14.78 3.78 -1.49
CA THR A 71 -13.36 3.60 -1.83
C THR A 71 -13.06 2.18 -2.35
N THR A 72 -13.68 1.16 -1.74
CA THR A 72 -13.61 -0.24 -2.18
C THR A 72 -14.15 -0.42 -3.59
N ASP A 73 -15.30 0.18 -3.88
CA ASP A 73 -15.92 0.15 -5.22
C ASP A 73 -15.06 0.85 -6.29
N TRP A 74 -14.28 1.86 -5.89
CA TRP A 74 -13.27 2.47 -6.77
C TRP A 74 -12.06 1.55 -7.00
N GLY A 75 -11.86 0.53 -6.16
CA GLY A 75 -10.77 -0.44 -6.26
C GLY A 75 -9.61 -0.08 -5.35
N ALA A 76 -9.88 0.34 -4.12
CA ALA A 76 -8.89 0.63 -3.11
C ALA A 76 -9.36 0.12 -1.75
N PRO A 77 -8.49 -0.45 -0.90
CA PRO A 77 -8.84 -0.74 0.49
C PRO A 77 -9.17 0.57 1.22
N GLY A 78 -10.18 0.52 2.09
CA GLY A 78 -10.68 1.68 2.80
C GLY A 78 -11.22 1.39 4.20
N VAL A 79 -11.21 0.14 4.64
CA VAL A 79 -11.80 -0.28 5.91
C VAL A 79 -10.72 -0.88 6.82
N PRO A 80 -10.42 -0.23 7.96
CA PRO A 80 -9.64 -0.86 9.02
C PRO A 80 -10.39 -2.05 9.64
N VAL A 81 -9.67 -3.10 10.00
CA VAL A 81 -10.20 -4.32 10.62
C VAL A 81 -9.74 -4.47 12.07
N ALA A 82 -10.32 -5.40 12.83
CA ALA A 82 -10.00 -5.59 14.24
C ALA A 82 -8.50 -5.90 14.47
N GLU A 83 -7.90 -6.66 13.55
CA GLU A 83 -6.47 -7.02 13.54
C GLU A 83 -5.56 -5.79 13.49
N ASP A 84 -6.05 -4.65 13.00
CA ASP A 84 -5.25 -3.43 12.86
C ASP A 84 -5.00 -2.73 14.18
N SER A 85 -5.86 -3.01 15.16
CA SER A 85 -5.78 -2.49 16.51
C SER A 85 -4.98 -3.42 17.43
N ARG A 86 -4.38 -4.48 16.90
CA ARG A 86 -3.50 -5.35 17.70
C ARG A 86 -2.11 -4.72 17.84
N PRO A 87 -1.45 -4.93 18.99
CA PRO A 87 -0.04 -4.58 19.13
C PRO A 87 0.81 -5.27 18.05
N TYR A 88 1.79 -4.56 17.52
CA TYR A 88 2.81 -5.16 16.67
C TYR A 88 4.20 -4.83 17.22
N ASN A 89 5.05 -5.85 17.22
CA ASN A 89 6.36 -5.80 17.85
C ASN A 89 7.42 -5.18 16.92
N ALA A 90 8.66 -5.09 17.42
CA ALA A 90 9.79 -4.54 16.67
C ALA A 90 10.06 -5.26 15.34
N ALA A 91 9.85 -6.58 15.26
CA ALA A 91 10.04 -7.32 14.03
C ALA A 91 8.99 -6.95 12.96
N ALA A 92 7.73 -6.81 13.36
CA ALA A 92 6.67 -6.35 12.47
C ALA A 92 6.88 -4.88 12.04
N ALA A 93 7.30 -4.01 12.96
CA ALA A 93 7.64 -2.62 12.66
C ALA A 93 8.80 -2.52 11.65
N GLN A 94 9.85 -3.31 11.85
CA GLN A 94 10.99 -3.38 10.94
C GLN A 94 10.58 -3.90 9.56
N ARG A 95 9.72 -4.93 9.49
CA ARG A 95 9.16 -5.43 8.22
C ARG A 95 8.40 -4.32 7.49
N THR A 96 7.51 -3.62 8.18
CA THR A 96 6.77 -2.48 7.64
C THR A 96 7.71 -1.42 7.07
N ALA A 97 8.68 -0.97 7.86
CA ALA A 97 9.61 0.08 7.46
C ALA A 97 10.42 -0.32 6.22
N THR A 98 10.94 -1.54 6.19
CA THR A 98 11.80 -2.03 5.09
C THR A 98 11.01 -2.30 3.80
N VAL A 99 9.79 -2.83 3.91
CA VAL A 99 8.89 -3.02 2.76
C VAL A 99 8.47 -1.67 2.18
N LEU A 100 8.08 -0.71 3.02
CA LEU A 100 7.66 0.62 2.56
C LEU A 100 8.81 1.37 1.87
N GLN A 101 10.02 1.32 2.44
CA GLN A 101 11.22 1.86 1.80
C GLN A 101 11.49 1.21 0.43
N SER A 102 11.32 -0.11 0.33
CA SER A 102 11.53 -0.84 -0.93
C SER A 102 10.46 -0.50 -1.97
N ALA A 103 9.22 -0.30 -1.55
CA ALA A 103 8.14 0.17 -2.41
C ALA A 103 8.43 1.58 -2.97
N TRP A 104 8.87 2.51 -2.12
CA TRP A 104 9.29 3.84 -2.56
C TRP A 104 10.45 3.81 -3.53
N ARG A 105 11.47 3.00 -3.25
CA ARG A 105 12.59 2.81 -4.17
C ARG A 105 12.13 2.28 -5.53
N ALA A 106 11.26 1.27 -5.54
CA ALA A 106 10.71 0.73 -6.79
C ALA A 106 9.94 1.78 -7.59
N LEU A 107 9.17 2.65 -6.92
CA LEU A 107 8.48 3.76 -7.57
C LEU A 107 9.46 4.79 -8.12
N ASP A 108 10.47 5.18 -7.34
CA ASP A 108 11.47 6.18 -7.72
C ASP A 108 12.34 5.68 -8.89
N ASP A 109 12.64 4.38 -8.94
CA ASP A 109 13.35 3.73 -10.05
C ASP A 109 12.48 3.76 -11.33
N LEU A 110 11.20 3.39 -11.22
CA LEU A 110 10.25 3.45 -12.34
C LEU A 110 10.00 4.89 -12.83
N ALA A 111 9.97 5.87 -11.93
CA ALA A 111 9.87 7.28 -12.30
C ALA A 111 11.03 7.74 -13.20
N GLN A 112 12.18 7.06 -13.13
CA GLN A 112 13.35 7.33 -13.97
C GLN A 112 13.37 6.48 -15.24
N SER A 113 12.97 5.21 -15.17
CA SER A 113 13.18 4.24 -16.26
C SER A 113 11.96 3.98 -17.14
N ALA A 114 10.74 4.19 -16.63
CA ALA A 114 9.52 3.93 -17.39
C ALA A 114 9.28 5.02 -18.46
N PRO A 115 8.63 4.70 -19.59
CA PRO A 115 8.27 5.70 -20.59
C PRO A 115 7.37 6.78 -19.97
N PRO A 116 7.51 8.06 -20.37
CA PRO A 116 6.69 9.14 -19.82
C PRO A 116 5.20 8.93 -20.14
N THR A 117 4.88 8.43 -21.34
CA THR A 117 3.52 8.07 -21.75
C THR A 117 3.29 6.57 -21.56
N LEU A 118 2.20 6.23 -20.87
CA LEU A 118 1.83 4.86 -20.55
C LEU A 118 0.65 4.38 -21.41
N ARG A 119 0.54 3.07 -21.63
CA ARG A 119 -0.63 2.48 -22.31
C ARG A 119 -1.91 2.85 -21.58
N LYS A 120 -2.86 3.43 -22.32
CA LYS A 120 -4.17 3.81 -21.80
C LYS A 120 -5.13 2.62 -21.75
N GLY A 121 -6.13 2.69 -20.88
CA GLY A 121 -7.17 1.66 -20.77
C GLY A 121 -8.14 1.65 -21.98
N PRO A 122 -9.06 0.68 -22.04
CA PRO A 122 -9.96 0.49 -23.20
C PRO A 122 -10.81 1.71 -23.59
N ARG A 123 -11.04 2.64 -22.64
CA ARG A 123 -11.80 3.88 -22.85
C ARG A 123 -10.91 5.13 -22.93
N GLY A 124 -9.62 4.96 -23.23
CA GLY A 124 -8.64 6.06 -23.35
C GLY A 124 -8.19 6.70 -22.03
N GLY A 125 -8.78 6.30 -20.89
CA GLY A 125 -8.42 6.83 -19.58
C GLY A 125 -7.14 6.23 -19.00
N GLY A 126 -6.51 6.98 -18.09
CA GLY A 126 -5.32 6.57 -17.34
C GLY A 126 -4.28 7.69 -17.24
N ARG A 127 -3.63 7.77 -16.08
CA ARG A 127 -2.53 8.70 -15.83
C ARG A 127 -1.25 8.27 -16.54
N ASP A 128 -0.47 9.24 -16.98
CA ASP A 128 0.92 9.04 -17.41
C ASP A 128 1.87 8.95 -16.22
N ARG A 129 3.11 8.52 -16.47
CA ARG A 129 4.08 8.17 -15.42
C ARG A 129 4.21 9.26 -14.36
N ASP A 130 4.42 10.50 -14.78
CA ASP A 130 4.67 11.62 -13.88
C ASP A 130 3.39 12.04 -13.13
N GLU A 131 2.22 11.86 -13.72
CA GLU A 131 0.93 12.07 -13.06
C GLU A 131 0.66 11.01 -11.98
N ILE A 132 1.09 9.76 -12.20
CA ILE A 132 1.04 8.69 -11.19
C ILE A 132 1.97 9.05 -10.02
N VAL A 133 3.21 9.45 -10.30
CA VAL A 133 4.18 9.84 -9.26
C VAL A 133 3.65 11.01 -8.44
N ALA A 134 3.14 12.05 -9.09
CA ALA A 134 2.53 13.19 -8.39
C ALA A 134 1.33 12.77 -7.53
N HIS A 135 0.48 11.89 -8.06
CA HIS A 135 -0.66 11.35 -7.32
C HIS A 135 -0.24 10.57 -6.07
N VAL A 136 0.83 9.78 -6.14
CA VAL A 136 1.38 9.10 -4.95
C VAL A 136 1.80 10.12 -3.91
N VAL A 137 2.67 11.06 -4.27
CA VAL A 137 3.20 12.07 -3.34
C VAL A 137 2.08 12.89 -2.68
N ASP A 138 1.06 13.29 -3.44
CA ASP A 138 -0.06 14.06 -2.89
C ASP A 138 -0.91 13.25 -1.89
N ASN A 139 -1.16 11.96 -2.15
CA ASN A 139 -1.88 11.12 -1.19
C ASN A 139 -1.04 10.82 0.04
N GLU A 140 0.27 10.60 -0.08
CA GLU A 140 1.13 10.41 1.08
C GLU A 140 1.07 11.60 2.04
N ARG A 141 1.00 12.82 1.51
CA ARG A 141 0.82 14.05 2.32
C ARG A 141 -0.55 14.10 3.03
N VAL A 142 -1.58 13.52 2.43
CA VAL A 142 -2.92 13.40 3.05
C VAL A 142 -2.90 12.32 4.13
N TYR A 143 -2.32 11.15 3.86
CA TYR A 143 -2.21 10.05 4.80
C TYR A 143 -1.30 10.38 5.98
N ALA A 144 -0.24 11.16 5.78
CA ALA A 144 0.65 11.62 6.86
C ALA A 144 -0.12 12.33 7.98
N ARG A 145 -1.16 13.12 7.63
CA ARG A 145 -2.01 13.78 8.63
C ARG A 145 -2.78 12.79 9.48
N LYS A 146 -3.12 11.62 8.94
CA LYS A 146 -3.84 10.56 9.66
C LYS A 146 -2.99 9.92 10.76
N ILE A 147 -1.68 10.02 10.63
CA ILE A 147 -0.68 9.53 11.59
C ILE A 147 0.05 10.66 12.33
N GLY A 148 -0.53 11.87 12.34
CA GLY A 148 -0.05 12.99 13.15
C GLY A 148 1.05 13.83 12.51
N ILE A 149 1.49 13.48 11.30
CA ILE A 149 2.56 14.19 10.59
C ILE A 149 1.97 15.37 9.83
N ARG A 150 2.49 16.57 10.12
CA ARG A 150 2.16 17.79 9.38
C ARG A 150 3.34 18.19 8.50
N HIS A 151 3.05 18.54 7.27
CA HIS A 151 4.03 19.06 6.33
C HIS A 151 3.44 20.24 5.55
N ARG A 152 4.27 21.23 5.21
CA ARG A 152 3.88 22.30 4.28
C ARG A 152 3.63 21.71 2.89
N PRO A 153 2.76 22.28 2.06
CA PRO A 153 2.66 21.84 0.67
C PRO A 153 3.99 21.93 -0.06
N PHE A 154 4.31 20.91 -0.86
CA PHE A 154 5.47 20.85 -1.73
C PHE A 154 5.08 20.15 -3.03
N GLY A 155 5.76 20.48 -4.13
CA GLY A 155 5.51 19.85 -5.43
C GLY A 155 6.15 18.46 -5.50
N ALA A 156 5.61 17.58 -6.35
CA ALA A 156 6.07 16.19 -6.48
C ALA A 156 7.58 16.05 -6.80
N ASN A 157 8.18 17.07 -7.43
CA ASN A 157 9.60 17.08 -7.79
C ASN A 157 10.54 17.59 -6.68
N ASP A 158 10.00 18.06 -5.55
CA ASP A 158 10.81 18.46 -4.39
C ASP A 158 11.31 17.23 -3.61
N ARG A 159 12.46 16.72 -4.04
CA ARG A 159 13.09 15.51 -3.48
C ARG A 159 13.43 15.67 -2.00
N THR A 160 13.81 16.86 -1.57
CA THR A 160 14.20 17.12 -0.17
C THR A 160 12.97 17.09 0.75
N ALA A 161 11.89 17.74 0.35
CA ALA A 161 10.62 17.69 1.08
C ALA A 161 10.03 16.28 1.10
N LEU A 162 10.08 15.56 -0.03
CA LEU A 162 9.63 14.17 -0.10
C LEU A 162 10.44 13.25 0.82
N ALA A 163 11.77 13.36 0.81
CA ALA A 163 12.64 12.59 1.71
C ALA A 163 12.33 12.88 3.18
N THR A 164 12.10 14.15 3.52
CA THR A 164 11.71 14.56 4.89
C THR A 164 10.37 13.95 5.30
N LEU A 165 9.37 13.97 4.41
CA LEU A 165 8.07 13.34 4.64
C LEU A 165 8.20 11.83 4.87
N ARG A 166 8.91 11.13 3.98
CA ARG A 166 9.12 9.68 4.06
C ARG A 166 9.87 9.28 5.33
N ALA A 167 10.89 10.04 5.73
CA ALA A 167 11.60 9.83 7.00
C ALA A 167 10.67 9.99 8.21
N ALA A 168 9.80 11.00 8.22
CA ALA A 168 8.82 11.19 9.29
C ALA A 168 7.79 10.04 9.35
N ILE A 169 7.34 9.53 8.20
CA ILE A 169 6.45 8.37 8.13
C ILE A 169 7.12 7.13 8.74
N LEU A 170 8.37 6.87 8.39
CA LEU A 170 9.13 5.74 8.96
C LEU A 170 9.39 5.90 10.46
N ALA A 171 9.59 7.12 10.95
CA ALA A 171 9.74 7.38 12.38
C ALA A 171 8.47 7.04 13.18
N VAL A 172 7.29 7.01 12.54
CA VAL A 172 6.05 6.56 13.17
C VAL A 172 5.84 5.06 12.96
N LEU A 173 5.83 4.61 11.70
CA LEU A 173 5.40 3.24 11.34
C LEU A 173 6.52 2.19 11.50
N GLY A 174 7.77 2.62 11.64
CA GLY A 174 8.93 1.77 11.88
C GLY A 174 9.20 1.47 13.35
N ASN A 175 8.33 1.92 14.27
CA ASN A 175 8.42 1.63 15.69
C ASN A 175 7.30 0.67 16.14
N PRO A 176 7.54 -0.15 17.19
CA PRO A 176 6.47 -0.93 17.82
C PRO A 176 5.34 -0.03 18.31
N ALA A 177 4.11 -0.54 18.27
CA ALA A 177 2.95 0.14 18.84
C ALA A 177 2.00 -0.86 19.50
N ASP A 178 1.19 -0.36 20.42
CA ASP A 178 0.15 -1.10 21.13
C ASP A 178 -1.14 -1.31 20.30
N GLY A 179 -1.17 -0.78 19.08
CA GLY A 179 -2.34 -0.84 18.19
C GLY A 179 -3.36 0.28 18.43
N ALA A 180 -3.13 1.16 19.42
CA ALA A 180 -4.00 2.29 19.66
C ALA A 180 -3.99 3.26 18.45
N PRO A 181 -5.13 3.93 18.15
CA PRO A 181 -5.20 4.94 17.10
C PRO A 181 -4.11 6.01 17.23
N LEU A 182 -3.39 6.26 16.15
CA LEU A 182 -2.37 7.30 16.11
C LEU A 182 -2.99 8.70 16.23
N THR A 183 -2.26 9.61 16.87
CA THR A 183 -2.69 11.01 16.98
C THR A 183 -2.83 11.68 15.60
N GLY A 184 -3.64 12.73 15.50
CA GLY A 184 -3.91 13.43 14.24
C GLY A 184 -5.23 13.00 13.60
N GLY A 185 -5.26 11.83 12.93
CA GLY A 185 -6.47 11.34 12.26
C GLY A 185 -6.93 9.94 12.66
N GLY A 186 -6.33 9.35 13.70
CA GLY A 186 -6.88 8.18 14.39
C GLY A 186 -6.76 6.87 13.62
N TRP A 187 -5.84 6.77 12.66
CA TRP A 187 -5.60 5.48 12.01
C TRP A 187 -4.87 4.53 12.96
N PRO A 188 -5.31 3.26 13.07
CA PRO A 188 -4.47 2.24 13.67
C PRO A 188 -3.15 2.13 12.91
N PRO A 189 -2.00 1.94 13.57
CA PRO A 189 -0.71 2.00 12.88
C PRO A 189 -0.53 0.87 11.86
N ALA A 190 -1.03 -0.34 12.14
CA ALA A 190 -0.98 -1.45 11.18
C ALA A 190 -1.84 -1.18 9.93
N TYR A 191 -3.02 -0.56 10.10
CA TYR A 191 -3.83 -0.09 8.98
C TYR A 191 -3.08 0.95 8.15
N ALA A 192 -2.49 1.96 8.81
CA ALA A 192 -1.72 3.00 8.13
C ALA A 192 -0.57 2.39 7.31
N ALA A 193 0.22 1.50 7.92
CA ALA A 193 1.31 0.78 7.26
C ALA A 193 0.84 0.06 6.00
N ARG A 194 -0.26 -0.68 6.06
CA ARG A 194 -0.81 -1.35 4.88
C ARG A 194 -1.32 -0.38 3.84
N GLN A 195 -1.97 0.71 4.23
CA GLN A 195 -2.49 1.69 3.30
C GLN A 195 -1.38 2.40 2.52
N PHE A 196 -0.33 2.86 3.21
CA PHE A 196 0.84 3.49 2.58
C PHE A 196 1.53 2.51 1.63
N ALA A 197 1.83 1.31 2.10
CA ALA A 197 2.52 0.30 1.27
C ALA A 197 1.66 -0.12 0.08
N TRP A 198 0.36 -0.37 0.26
CA TRP A 198 -0.55 -0.74 -0.82
C TRP A 198 -0.60 0.36 -1.88
N HIS A 199 -0.79 1.62 -1.47
CA HIS A 199 -0.97 2.72 -2.42
C HIS A 199 0.25 2.89 -3.34
N VAL A 200 1.46 2.84 -2.75
CA VAL A 200 2.71 2.91 -3.52
C VAL A 200 2.83 1.69 -4.43
N LEU A 201 2.62 0.48 -3.90
CA LEU A 201 2.81 -0.74 -4.67
C LEU A 201 1.80 -0.89 -5.80
N ASP A 202 0.54 -0.53 -5.59
CA ASP A 202 -0.50 -0.54 -6.61
C ASP A 202 -0.09 0.32 -7.81
N HIS A 203 0.50 1.49 -7.56
CA HIS A 203 1.01 2.36 -8.61
C HIS A 203 2.34 1.90 -9.22
N VAL A 204 3.22 1.24 -8.47
CA VAL A 204 4.40 0.54 -9.03
C VAL A 204 3.95 -0.50 -10.05
N TRP A 205 2.96 -1.32 -9.68
CA TRP A 205 2.43 -2.36 -10.54
C TRP A 205 1.61 -1.79 -11.71
N GLU A 206 0.88 -0.69 -11.51
CA GLU A 206 0.20 0.04 -12.58
C GLU A 206 1.18 0.51 -13.65
N ILE A 207 2.31 1.11 -13.25
CA ILE A 207 3.34 1.56 -14.19
C ILE A 207 3.93 0.35 -14.93
N GLN A 208 4.26 -0.74 -14.23
CA GLN A 208 4.78 -1.96 -14.86
C GLN A 208 3.81 -2.57 -15.88
N ASP A 209 2.52 -2.61 -15.57
CA ASP A 209 1.51 -3.18 -16.46
C ASP A 209 1.23 -2.32 -17.69
N LYS A 210 1.51 -1.02 -17.63
CA LYS A 210 1.23 -0.06 -18.71
C LYS A 210 2.46 0.42 -19.48
N SER A 211 3.66 0.17 -18.96
CA SER A 211 4.94 0.43 -19.64
C SER A 211 5.14 -0.52 -20.81
#